data_AF-A0A101DAF4-F1
#
_entry.id   AF-A0A101DAF4-F1
#
_cell.length_a   1.000
_cell.length_b   1.000
_cell.length_c   1.000
_cell.angle_alpha   90.00
_cell.angle_beta   90.00
_cell.angle_gamma   90.00
#
_symmetry.space_group_name_H-M   'P 1'
#
loop_
_entity.id
_entity.type
_entity.pdbx_description
1 polymer ?
#
loop_
_entity_poly.entity_id
_entity_poly.type
_entity_poly.pdbx_seq_one_letter_code
_entity_poly.pdbx_strand_id
1 'polypeptide(L)'
;YRHWIGIGLLCSLLGDILLDWPQDLFVFGLGAFLLAHLAYLYAYCSDSRRLALPALLLALLAGATMFAVLASGGLGSLLIPVACYAMAICLMLWRALARLGQPGLQTRSAWLAVGGATLFMLSDSLIGIDRFVVSFDAAPYAIILTYWLGQWGIAASAFERTKT
;
A
#
# COMPACT_ATOMS: atom_id res chain seq x y z
N TYR A 1 1.62 -12.33 11.63
CA TYR A 1 1.44 -12.31 10.17
C TYR A 1 -0.01 -12.42 9.72
N ARG A 2 -0.62 -13.61 9.58
CA ARG A 2 -1.95 -13.79 8.94
C ARG A 2 -3.08 -12.96 9.56
N HIS A 3 -3.13 -12.85 10.89
CA HIS A 3 -4.12 -12.04 11.59
C HIS A 3 -4.04 -10.55 11.20
N TRP A 4 -2.82 -10.01 11.14
CA TRP A 4 -2.58 -8.62 10.73
C TRP A 4 -2.87 -8.36 9.25
N ILE A 5 -2.60 -9.34 8.37
CA ILE A 5 -3.04 -9.26 6.97
C ILE A 5 -4.58 -9.24 6.90
N GLY A 6 -5.26 -10.08 7.69
CA GLY A 6 -6.73 -10.07 7.76
C GLY A 6 -7.30 -8.74 8.25
N ILE A 7 -6.71 -8.16 9.30
CA ILE A 7 -7.08 -6.81 9.79
C ILE A 7 -6.90 -5.77 8.69
N GLY A 8 -5.76 -5.80 8.00
CA GLY A 8 -5.49 -4.86 6.91
C GLY A 8 -6.52 -4.97 5.78
N LEU A 9 -6.90 -6.18 5.39
CA LEU A 9 -7.93 -6.41 4.37
C LEU A 9 -9.30 -5.86 4.78
N LEU A 10 -9.68 -6.06 6.05
CA LEU A 10 -10.93 -5.49 6.59
C LEU A 10 -10.89 -3.96 6.63
N CYS A 11 -9.75 -3.37 7.01
CA CYS A 11 -9.56 -1.92 6.98
C CYS A 11 -9.61 -1.37 5.55
N SER A 12 -9.03 -2.06 4.57
CA SER A 12 -9.14 -1.67 3.16
C SER A 12 -10.58 -1.73 2.65
N LEU A 13 -11.33 -2.78 3.01
CA LEU A 13 -12.75 -2.88 2.67
C LEU A 13 -13.56 -1.72 3.27
N LEU A 14 -13.28 -1.33 4.51
CA LEU A 14 -13.88 -0.14 5.11
C LEU A 14 -13.49 1.13 4.35
N GLY A 15 -12.24 1.22 3.90
CA GLY A 15 -11.75 2.31 3.05
C GLY A 15 -12.52 2.41 1.74
N ASP A 16 -12.75 1.28 1.06
CA ASP A 16 -13.53 1.21 -0.19
C ASP A 16 -14.95 1.75 0.03
N ILE A 17 -15.63 1.29 1.09
CA ILE A 17 -17.00 1.72 1.43
C ILE A 17 -17.05 3.23 1.72
N LEU A 18 -16.03 3.77 2.38
CA LEU A 18 -15.95 5.19 2.72
C LEU A 18 -15.61 6.06 1.50
N LEU A 19 -14.77 5.58 0.57
CA LEU A 19 -14.45 6.28 -0.67
C LEU A 19 -15.66 6.37 -1.62
N ASP A 20 -16.43 5.29 -1.75
CA ASP A 20 -17.63 5.23 -2.59
C ASP A 20 -18.88 5.84 -1.94
N TRP A 21 -18.75 6.36 -0.71
CA TRP A 21 -19.88 6.92 0.01
C TRP A 21 -20.38 8.22 -0.68
N PRO A 22 -21.70 8.50 -0.69
CA PRO A 22 -22.25 9.69 -1.36
C PRO A 22 -21.79 11.05 -0.81
N GLN A 23 -21.22 11.07 0.40
CA GLN A 23 -20.62 12.27 1.00
C GLN A 23 -19.11 12.21 0.79
N ASP A 24 -18.44 13.37 0.70
CA ASP A 24 -16.99 13.45 0.53
C ASP A 24 -16.23 13.01 1.79
N LEU A 25 -16.24 11.70 2.05
CA LEU A 25 -15.55 11.04 3.16
C LEU A 25 -14.14 10.59 2.77
N PHE A 26 -13.56 11.21 1.73
CA PHE A 26 -12.23 10.88 1.21
C PHE A 26 -11.17 10.78 2.31
N VAL A 27 -11.15 11.72 3.26
CA VAL A 27 -10.19 11.73 4.38
C VAL A 27 -10.39 10.53 5.32
N PHE A 28 -11.64 10.12 5.55
CA PHE A 28 -11.94 8.94 6.36
C PHE A 28 -11.58 7.64 5.63
N GLY A 29 -11.84 7.57 4.32
CA GLY A 29 -11.37 6.48 3.47
C GLY A 29 -9.85 6.37 3.51
N LEU A 30 -9.14 7.48 3.30
CA LEU A 30 -7.68 7.56 3.42
C LEU A 30 -7.18 7.11 4.80
N GLY A 31 -7.90 7.47 5.87
CA GLY A 31 -7.63 7.01 7.23
C GLY A 31 -7.80 5.50 7.40
N ALA A 32 -8.84 4.90 6.83
CA ALA A 32 -9.05 3.46 6.86
C ALA A 32 -7.97 2.70 6.08
N PHE A 33 -7.58 3.19 4.90
CA PHE A 33 -6.44 2.64 4.17
C PHE A 33 -5.13 2.83 4.92
N LEU A 34 -4.92 3.96 5.59
CA LEU A 34 -3.73 4.18 6.42
C LEU A 34 -3.61 3.08 7.48
N LEU A 35 -4.71 2.75 8.17
CA LEU A 35 -4.73 1.64 9.13
C LEU A 35 -4.43 0.30 8.47
N ALA A 36 -4.92 0.07 7.25
CA ALA A 36 -4.60 -1.13 6.49
C ALA A 36 -3.09 -1.24 6.22
N HIS A 37 -2.47 -0.16 5.73
CA HIS A 37 -1.03 -0.08 5.48
C HIS A 37 -0.21 -0.33 6.74
N LEU A 38 -0.62 0.23 7.89
CA LEU A 38 0.04 0.01 9.17
C LEU A 38 -0.10 -1.45 9.65
N ALA A 39 -1.25 -2.09 9.42
CA ALA A 39 -1.44 -3.49 9.73
C ALA A 39 -0.54 -4.39 8.86
N TYR A 40 -0.46 -4.12 7.56
CA TYR A 40 0.45 -4.81 6.63
C TYR A 40 1.92 -4.60 6.99
N LEU A 41 2.29 -3.35 7.30
CA LEU A 41 3.62 -2.97 7.80
C LEU A 41 3.99 -3.81 9.02
N TYR A 42 3.12 -3.88 10.02
CA TYR A 42 3.34 -4.66 11.22
C TYR A 42 3.46 -6.16 10.91
N ALA A 43 2.64 -6.68 10.00
CA ALA A 43 2.75 -8.06 9.53
C ALA A 43 4.13 -8.35 8.94
N TYR A 44 4.65 -7.48 8.07
CA TYR A 44 5.96 -7.64 7.45
C TYR A 44 7.13 -7.45 8.43
N CYS A 45 7.00 -6.53 9.40
CA CYS A 45 7.94 -6.38 10.52
C CYS A 45 8.00 -7.62 11.43
N SER A 46 6.91 -8.38 11.54
CA SER A 46 6.91 -9.63 12.31
C SER A 46 7.72 -10.75 11.64
N ASP A 47 7.96 -10.66 10.32
CA ASP A 47 8.71 -11.65 9.53
C ASP A 47 10.20 -11.34 9.44
N SER A 48 10.53 -10.07 9.25
CA SER A 48 11.89 -9.59 9.15
C SER A 48 12.00 -8.35 10.03
N ARG A 49 13.12 -8.21 10.75
CA ARG A 49 13.51 -6.95 11.42
C ARG A 49 14.77 -6.34 10.80
N ARG A 50 15.23 -6.90 9.67
CA ARG A 50 16.40 -6.41 8.96
C ARG A 50 16.11 -5.02 8.40
N LEU A 51 17.06 -4.09 8.55
CA LEU A 51 16.93 -2.73 8.03
C LEU A 51 16.89 -2.70 6.49
N ALA A 52 17.67 -3.56 5.82
CA ALA A 52 17.71 -3.68 4.36
C ALA A 52 17.80 -2.30 3.65
N LEU A 53 18.92 -1.59 3.86
CA LEU A 53 19.14 -0.23 3.32
C LEU A 53 18.82 -0.07 1.82
N PRO A 54 19.17 -1.01 0.92
CA PRO A 54 18.81 -0.87 -0.50
C PRO A 54 17.29 -0.88 -0.72
N ALA A 55 16.56 -1.71 0.02
CA ALA A 55 15.10 -1.75 -0.01
C ALA A 55 14.48 -0.45 0.53
N LEU A 56 15.09 0.13 1.57
CA LEU A 56 14.65 1.41 2.12
C LEU A 56 14.82 2.53 1.10
N LEU A 57 15.98 2.62 0.44
CA LEU A 57 16.24 3.61 -0.60
C LEU A 57 15.27 3.48 -1.77
N LEU A 58 14.99 2.25 -2.22
CA LEU A 58 14.03 2.01 -3.30
C LEU A 58 12.61 2.45 -2.90
N ALA A 59 12.17 2.10 -1.70
CA ALA A 59 10.86 2.49 -1.21
C ALA A 59 10.75 4.01 -1.01
N LEU A 60 11.79 4.66 -0.47
CA LEU A 60 11.85 6.12 -0.32
C LEU A 60 11.80 6.82 -1.67
N LEU A 61 12.52 6.30 -2.68
CA LEU A 61 12.47 6.84 -4.04
C LEU A 61 11.04 6.74 -4.60
N ALA A 62 10.42 5.55 -4.51
CA ALA A 62 9.03 5.37 -4.98
C ALA A 62 8.05 6.29 -4.24
N GLY A 63 8.17 6.38 -2.91
CA GLY A 63 7.30 7.20 -2.06
C GLY A 63 7.47 8.70 -2.33
N ALA A 64 8.71 9.15 -2.50
CA ALA A 64 9.03 10.52 -2.86
C ALA A 64 8.52 10.88 -4.26
N THR A 65 8.68 9.98 -5.24
CA THR A 65 8.15 10.18 -6.60
C THR A 65 6.62 10.27 -6.57
N MET A 66 5.95 9.34 -5.88
CA MET A 66 4.49 9.39 -5.71
C MET A 66 4.05 10.71 -5.08
N PHE A 67 4.63 11.08 -3.93
CA PHE A 67 4.27 12.31 -3.24
C PHE A 67 4.56 13.56 -4.08
N ALA A 68 5.68 13.62 -4.80
CA ALA A 68 6.02 14.75 -5.66
C ALA A 68 5.02 14.93 -6.82
N VAL A 69 4.57 13.83 -7.42
CA VAL A 69 3.53 13.85 -8.48
C VAL A 69 2.20 14.34 -7.90
N LEU A 70 1.82 13.90 -6.71
CA LEU A 70 0.59 14.39 -6.07
C LEU A 70 0.73 15.88 -5.68
N ALA A 71 1.90 16.26 -5.16
CA ALA A 71 2.24 17.63 -4.75
C ALA A 71 2.11 18.64 -5.89
N SER A 72 2.42 18.25 -7.12
CA SER A 72 2.29 19.13 -8.29
C SER A 72 0.83 19.47 -8.63
N GLY A 73 -0.13 18.64 -8.23
CA GLY A 73 -1.56 18.88 -8.38
C GLY A 73 -2.16 19.91 -7.39
N GLY A 74 -1.41 20.30 -6.36
CA GLY A 74 -1.84 21.32 -5.39
C GLY A 74 -2.80 20.79 -4.32
N LEU A 75 -2.27 20.02 -3.35
CA LEU A 75 -3.08 19.38 -2.29
C LEU A 75 -3.73 20.34 -1.28
N GLY A 76 -3.28 21.60 -1.19
CA GLY A 76 -3.80 22.56 -0.21
C GLY A 76 -3.79 22.01 1.23
N SER A 77 -4.96 21.96 1.87
CA SER A 77 -5.12 21.46 3.25
C SER A 77 -4.89 19.95 3.42
N LEU A 78 -4.90 19.18 2.33
CA LEU A 78 -4.69 17.73 2.35
C LEU A 78 -3.22 17.32 2.25
N LEU A 79 -2.30 18.28 2.15
CA LEU A 79 -0.86 18.01 2.04
C LEU A 79 -0.34 17.15 3.19
N ILE A 80 -0.69 17.49 4.45
CA ILE A 80 -0.24 16.75 5.63
C ILE A 80 -0.85 15.33 5.66
N PRO A 81 -2.20 15.15 5.54
CA PRO A 81 -2.80 13.82 5.44
C PRO A 81 -2.17 12.92 4.37
N VAL A 82 -1.96 13.45 3.17
CA VAL A 82 -1.39 12.67 2.06
C VAL A 82 0.10 12.40 2.27
N ALA A 83 0.87 13.32 2.87
CA ALA A 83 2.26 13.05 3.23
C ALA A 83 2.38 11.92 4.27
N CYS A 84 1.53 11.94 5.30
CA CYS A 84 1.48 10.87 6.30
C CYS A 84 1.09 9.52 5.66
N TYR A 85 0.13 9.54 4.74
CA TYR A 85 -0.28 8.38 3.99
C TYR A 85 0.83 7.82 3.09
N ALA A 86 1.47 8.69 2.31
CA ALA A 86 2.59 8.36 1.44
C ALA A 86 3.77 7.76 2.22
N MET A 87 4.01 8.25 3.44
CA MET A 87 5.00 7.67 4.32
C MET A 87 4.61 6.24 4.74
N ALA A 88 3.36 6.01 5.12
CA ALA A 88 2.91 4.69 5.57
C ALA A 88 3.00 3.63 4.46
N ILE A 89 2.58 3.96 3.23
CA ILE A 89 2.68 3.04 2.09
C ILE A 89 4.13 2.78 1.70
N CYS A 90 4.99 3.81 1.76
CA CYS A 90 6.43 3.67 1.56
C CYS A 90 7.06 2.73 2.58
N LEU A 91 6.75 2.90 3.88
CA LEU A 91 7.24 2.02 4.93
C LEU A 91 6.73 0.59 4.73
N MET A 92 5.47 0.41 4.34
CA MET A 92 4.92 -0.92 4.03
C MET A 92 5.72 -1.59 2.90
N LEU A 93 5.95 -0.88 1.79
CA LEU A 93 6.71 -1.38 0.65
C LEU A 93 8.15 -1.73 1.04
N TRP A 94 8.81 -0.87 1.83
CA TRP A 94 10.13 -1.15 2.37
C TRP A 94 10.16 -2.45 3.17
N ARG A 95 9.19 -2.66 4.07
CA ARG A 95 9.12 -3.90 4.85
C ARG A 95 8.81 -5.12 4.00
N ALA A 96 7.99 -4.99 2.96
CA ALA A 96 7.74 -6.07 2.01
C ALA A 96 9.04 -6.46 1.28
N LEU A 97 9.81 -5.48 0.79
CA LEU A 97 11.10 -5.69 0.15
C LEU A 97 12.14 -6.29 1.11
N ALA A 98 12.14 -5.87 2.39
CA ALA A 98 13.03 -6.40 3.41
C ALA A 98 12.79 -7.89 3.77
N ARG A 99 11.69 -8.50 3.28
CA ARG A 99 11.44 -9.94 3.37
C ARG A 99 12.18 -10.74 2.30
N LEU A 100 12.63 -10.10 1.21
CA LEU A 100 13.42 -10.77 0.18
C LEU A 100 14.76 -11.24 0.75
N GLY A 101 15.05 -12.53 0.61
CA GLY A 101 16.28 -13.15 1.12
C GLY A 101 16.33 -13.30 2.65
N GLN A 102 15.20 -13.17 3.36
CA GLN A 102 15.14 -13.47 4.79
C GLN A 102 15.20 -14.99 5.01
N PRO A 103 16.17 -15.52 5.79
CA PRO A 103 16.26 -16.94 6.07
C PRO A 103 15.00 -17.48 6.75
N GLY A 104 14.53 -18.66 6.33
CA GLY A 104 13.35 -19.31 6.89
C GLY A 104 12.00 -18.82 6.33
N LEU A 105 12.00 -17.86 5.40
CA LEU A 105 10.81 -17.44 4.66
C LEU A 105 10.83 -17.99 3.24
N GLN A 106 9.65 -18.40 2.76
CA GLN A 106 9.51 -18.82 1.38
C GLN A 106 9.69 -17.65 0.43
N THR A 107 10.57 -17.83 -0.55
CA THR A 107 10.83 -16.87 -1.62
C THR A 107 9.54 -16.43 -2.32
N ARG A 108 8.62 -17.37 -2.57
CA ARG A 108 7.32 -17.08 -3.19
C ARG A 108 6.46 -16.14 -2.35
N SER A 109 6.38 -16.35 -1.03
CA SER A 109 5.64 -15.46 -0.12
C SER A 109 6.21 -14.05 -0.10
N ALA A 110 7.54 -13.91 -0.12
CA ALA A 110 8.18 -12.60 -0.15
C ALA A 110 7.89 -11.85 -1.46
N TRP A 111 8.02 -12.52 -2.62
CA TRP A 111 7.70 -11.91 -3.92
C TRP A 111 6.23 -11.52 -4.06
N LEU A 112 5.31 -12.35 -3.55
CA LEU A 112 3.87 -12.03 -3.57
C LEU A 112 3.56 -10.78 -2.74
N ALA A 113 4.19 -10.61 -1.58
CA ALA A 113 4.01 -9.39 -0.78
C ALA A 113 4.63 -8.16 -1.42
N VAL A 114 5.79 -8.29 -2.06
CA VAL A 114 6.41 -7.17 -2.81
C VAL A 114 5.53 -6.78 -3.98
N GLY A 115 5.10 -7.74 -4.81
CA GLY A 115 4.19 -7.48 -5.93
C GLY A 115 2.88 -6.87 -5.46
N GLY A 116 2.30 -7.41 -4.38
CA GLY A 116 1.08 -6.90 -3.77
C GLY A 116 1.22 -5.46 -3.27
N ALA A 117 2.28 -5.17 -2.50
CA ALA A 117 2.56 -3.83 -1.98
C ALA A 117 2.83 -2.80 -3.09
N THR A 118 3.57 -3.18 -4.13
CA THR A 118 3.82 -2.31 -5.29
C THR A 118 2.53 -2.00 -6.04
N LEU A 119 1.69 -3.00 -6.32
CA LEU A 119 0.43 -2.80 -7.01
C LEU A 119 -0.56 -1.96 -6.19
N PHE A 120 -0.60 -2.15 -4.88
CA PHE A 120 -1.39 -1.31 -3.99
C PHE A 120 -0.91 0.15 -4.07
N MET A 121 0.40 0.38 -3.97
CA MET A 121 0.98 1.71 -4.11
C MET A 121 0.69 2.36 -5.46
N LEU A 122 0.70 1.59 -6.54
CA LEU A 122 0.29 2.08 -7.86
C LEU A 122 -1.20 2.45 -7.88
N SER A 123 -2.07 1.64 -7.29
CA SER A 123 -3.51 1.94 -7.19
C SER A 123 -3.77 3.26 -6.46
N ASP A 124 -3.15 3.45 -5.29
CA ASP A 124 -3.29 4.68 -4.51
C ASP A 124 -2.69 5.90 -5.20
N SER A 125 -1.59 5.71 -5.93
CA SER A 125 -1.03 6.76 -6.78
C SER A 125 -2.04 7.18 -7.86
N LEU A 126 -2.73 6.23 -8.48
CA LEU A 126 -3.75 6.50 -9.50
C LEU A 126 -4.97 7.20 -8.90
N ILE A 127 -5.45 6.81 -7.72
CA ILE A 127 -6.52 7.50 -7.00
C ILE A 127 -6.14 8.98 -6.75
N GLY A 128 -4.93 9.21 -6.24
CA GLY A 128 -4.45 10.56 -5.97
C GLY A 128 -4.26 11.39 -7.24
N ILE A 129 -3.75 10.79 -8.32
CA ILE A 129 -3.56 11.47 -9.61
C ILE A 129 -4.92 11.88 -10.21
N ASP A 130 -5.89 10.95 -10.23
CA ASP A 130 -7.23 11.19 -10.75
C ASP A 130 -7.96 12.30 -9.97
N ARG A 131 -7.72 12.36 -8.66
CA ARG A 131 -8.34 13.36 -7.76
C ARG A 131 -7.66 14.73 -7.78
N PHE A 132 -6.33 14.79 -7.82
CA PHE A 132 -5.58 16.04 -7.57
C PHE A 132 -4.82 16.58 -8.77
N VAL A 133 -4.47 15.75 -9.75
CA VAL A 133 -3.57 16.15 -10.85
C VAL A 133 -4.34 16.24 -12.16
N VAL A 134 -4.91 15.12 -12.60
CA VAL A 134 -5.65 15.03 -13.85
C VAL A 134 -6.57 13.82 -13.82
N SER A 135 -7.87 14.05 -14.02
CA SER A 135 -8.84 12.98 -14.15
C SER A 135 -8.84 12.41 -15.57
N PHE A 136 -8.97 11.10 -15.71
CA PHE A 136 -8.99 10.43 -17.02
C PHE A 136 -9.92 9.22 -17.03
N ASP A 137 -10.59 8.97 -18.17
CA ASP A 137 -11.66 7.96 -18.26
C ASP A 137 -11.22 6.52 -17.93
N ALA A 138 -9.94 6.21 -18.12
CA ALA A 138 -9.37 4.90 -17.82
C ALA A 138 -8.99 4.72 -16.33
N ALA A 139 -9.03 5.79 -15.52
CA ALA A 139 -8.56 5.77 -14.13
C ALA A 139 -9.30 4.74 -13.27
N PRO A 140 -10.65 4.67 -13.27
CA PRO A 140 -11.36 3.71 -12.43
C PRO A 140 -10.98 2.26 -12.71
N TYR A 141 -10.78 1.92 -13.99
CA TYR A 141 -10.37 0.57 -14.40
C TYR A 141 -8.94 0.24 -13.98
N ALA A 142 -8.02 1.18 -14.14
CA ALA A 142 -6.62 1.00 -13.73
C ALA A 142 -6.50 0.89 -12.21
N ILE A 143 -7.25 1.71 -11.47
CA ILE A 143 -7.32 1.69 -10.00
C ILE A 143 -7.81 0.32 -9.52
N ILE A 144 -8.97 -0.15 -10.00
CA ILE A 144 -9.56 -1.39 -9.50
C ILE A 144 -8.71 -2.61 -9.85
N LEU A 145 -8.09 -2.63 -11.04
CA LEU A 145 -7.24 -3.74 -11.48
C LEU A 145 -5.97 -3.82 -10.63
N THR A 146 -5.28 -2.70 -10.45
CA THR A 146 -4.07 -2.65 -9.61
C THR A 146 -4.40 -2.93 -8.14
N TYR A 147 -5.53 -2.43 -7.65
CA TYR A 147 -6.02 -2.67 -6.29
C TYR A 147 -6.26 -4.15 -6.00
N TRP A 148 -7.11 -4.81 -6.79
CA TRP A 148 -7.48 -6.21 -6.54
C TRP A 148 -6.30 -7.16 -6.72
N LEU A 149 -5.43 -6.91 -7.71
CA LEU A 149 -4.19 -7.68 -7.87
C LEU A 149 -3.22 -7.43 -6.70
N GLY A 150 -3.18 -6.19 -6.19
CA GLY A 150 -2.42 -5.82 -5.00
C GLY A 150 -2.89 -6.58 -3.75
N GLN A 151 -4.19 -6.49 -3.45
CA GLN A 151 -4.82 -7.19 -2.34
C GLN A 151 -4.66 -8.70 -2.44
N TRP A 152 -4.82 -9.26 -3.64
CA TRP A 152 -4.60 -10.68 -3.89
C TRP A 152 -3.16 -11.08 -3.60
N GLY A 153 -2.16 -10.31 -4.05
CA GLY A 153 -0.75 -10.58 -3.77
C GLY A 153 -0.43 -10.54 -2.27
N ILE A 154 -0.95 -9.55 -1.55
CA ILE A 154 -0.81 -9.43 -0.10
C ILE A 154 -1.46 -10.62 0.62
N ALA A 155 -2.70 -10.96 0.26
CA ALA A 155 -3.41 -12.11 0.83
C ALA A 155 -2.70 -13.43 0.53
N ALA A 156 -2.32 -13.68 -0.72
CA ALA A 156 -1.61 -14.88 -1.17
C ALA A 156 -0.27 -15.05 -0.45
N SER A 157 0.44 -13.96 -0.17
CA SER A 157 1.68 -14.00 0.63
C SER A 157 1.48 -14.63 2.00
N ALA A 158 0.29 -14.50 2.59
CA ALA A 158 -0.03 -15.02 3.91
C ALA A 158 -0.33 -16.52 3.92
N PHE A 159 -0.83 -17.06 2.81
CA PHE A 159 -1.07 -18.49 2.63
C PHE A 159 0.21 -19.25 2.24
N GLU A 160 1.06 -18.65 1.39
CA GLU A 160 2.34 -19.24 0.99
C GLU A 160 3.46 -19.04 2.04
N ARG A 161 3.16 -18.44 3.21
CA ARG A 161 4.15 -18.28 4.29
C ARG A 161 4.55 -19.61 4.92
N THR A 162 3.65 -20.60 4.92
CA THR A 162 3.84 -21.94 5.51
C THR A 162 3.45 -23.00 4.49
N LYS A 163 4.38 -23.39 3.62
CA LYS A 163 4.41 -24.76 3.10
C LYS A 163 5.71 -25.40 3.60
N THR A 164 5.61 -26.06 4.74
CA THR A 164 6.56 -27.11 5.13
C THR A 164 6.69 -28.13 4.01
#